data_AF-X1VWP0-F1
#
_entry.id   AF-X1VWP0-F1
#
_cell.length_a   1.000
_cell.length_b   1.000
_cell.length_c   1.000
_cell.angle_alpha   90.00
_cell.angle_beta   90.00
_cell.angle_gamma   90.00
#
_symmetry.space_group_name_H-M   'P 1'
#
loop_
_entity.id
_entity.type
_entity.pdbx_description
1 polymer ?
#
loop_
_entity_poly.entity_id
_entity_poly.type
_entity_poly.pdbx_seq_one_letter_code
_entity_poly.pdbx_strand_id
1 'polypeptide(L)'
;LKIDFATCSDSYLKTYGKRDVEIEVENFMRLIRFLEGNSISRLCYTRASTAMAAYLFGHYHHKIWIHNNEQAIDLERDSYRGGRVECFFIGDLSNEHYHIVDVNSLYPFVMRNNPFPVKYEKIIHSPDRHTFSAYLNSRSVIAKVLIETDQAVYAVRRKRTIFPIGRFWVTLTSPELKYALKHDHIVKIGETVVYHQANIFETYVDKFYALRQEFKTAGVPEYEEICKKLLNSLYGKFGQKAEVWTKIG
;
A
#
# COMPACT_ATOMS: atom_id res chain seq x y z
N LEU A 1 -26.43 -5.73 -24.00
CA LEU A 1 -27.75 -6.38 -24.14
C LEU A 1 -28.37 -6.41 -22.75
N LYS A 2 -29.62 -5.98 -22.56
CA LYS A 2 -30.36 -6.33 -21.33
C LYS A 2 -30.97 -7.71 -21.56
N ILE A 3 -30.78 -8.63 -20.61
CA ILE A 3 -31.37 -9.97 -20.63
C ILE A 3 -32.25 -10.13 -19.39
N ASP A 4 -33.46 -10.65 -19.61
CA ASP A 4 -34.28 -11.16 -18.52
C ASP A 4 -34.05 -12.67 -18.43
N PHE A 5 -33.29 -13.09 -17.42
CA PHE A 5 -32.92 -14.49 -17.23
C PHE A 5 -34.13 -15.39 -16.90
N ALA A 6 -35.27 -14.83 -16.49
CA ALA A 6 -36.45 -15.62 -16.17
C ALA A 6 -37.26 -16.01 -17.41
N THR A 7 -37.17 -15.22 -18.48
CA THR A 7 -38.06 -15.33 -19.65
C THR A 7 -37.32 -15.48 -20.99
N CYS A 8 -36.00 -15.37 -21.02
CA CYS A 8 -35.24 -15.48 -22.27
C CYS A 8 -35.26 -16.89 -22.86
N SER A 9 -35.25 -16.98 -24.19
CA SER A 9 -35.07 -18.26 -24.89
C SER A 9 -33.64 -18.76 -24.79
N ASP A 10 -33.45 -20.09 -24.87
CA ASP A 10 -32.11 -20.72 -24.86
C ASP A 10 -31.19 -20.19 -25.96
N SER A 11 -31.75 -19.86 -27.13
CA SER A 11 -30.99 -19.28 -28.25
C SER A 11 -30.45 -17.87 -27.92
N TYR A 12 -31.28 -17.05 -27.28
CA TYR A 12 -30.86 -15.72 -26.82
C TYR A 12 -29.84 -15.83 -25.68
N LEU A 13 -30.06 -16.74 -24.73
CA LEU A 13 -29.12 -17.01 -23.64
C LEU A 13 -27.75 -17.47 -24.15
N LYS A 14 -27.72 -18.38 -25.14
CA LYS A 14 -26.47 -18.82 -25.80
C LYS A 14 -25.74 -17.65 -26.46
N THR A 15 -26.46 -16.77 -27.14
CA THR A 15 -25.90 -15.58 -27.78
C THR A 15 -25.33 -14.61 -26.75
N TYR A 16 -26.06 -14.38 -25.65
CA TYR A 16 -25.63 -13.54 -24.54
C TYR A 16 -24.36 -14.09 -23.88
N GLY A 17 -24.35 -15.38 -23.51
CA GLY A 17 -23.18 -16.02 -22.91
C GLY A 17 -21.95 -16.01 -23.82
N LYS A 18 -22.14 -16.19 -25.13
CA LYS A 18 -21.05 -16.02 -26.10
C LYS A 18 -20.49 -14.60 -26.05
N ARG A 19 -21.36 -13.59 -26.00
CA ARG A 19 -20.95 -12.17 -25.96
C ARG A 19 -20.18 -11.83 -24.68
N ASP A 20 -20.56 -12.37 -23.53
CA ASP A 20 -19.81 -12.20 -22.28
C ASP A 20 -18.38 -12.73 -22.41
N VAL A 21 -18.20 -13.91 -23.00
CA VAL A 21 -16.87 -14.49 -23.25
C VAL A 21 -16.08 -13.66 -24.27
N GLU A 22 -16.72 -13.20 -25.35
CA GLU A 22 -16.09 -12.32 -26.35
C GLU A 22 -15.58 -11.01 -25.72
N ILE A 23 -16.33 -10.42 -24.78
CA ILE A 23 -15.92 -9.22 -24.03
C ILE A 23 -14.68 -9.51 -23.18
N GLU A 24 -14.67 -10.61 -22.44
CA GLU A 24 -13.51 -10.99 -21.62
C GLU A 24 -12.26 -11.25 -22.47
N VAL A 25 -12.39 -11.95 -23.60
CA VAL A 25 -11.28 -12.17 -24.53
C VAL A 25 -10.70 -10.85 -25.03
N GLU A 26 -11.55 -9.89 -25.43
CA GLU A 26 -11.09 -8.57 -25.89
C GLU A 26 -10.43 -7.77 -24.75
N ASN A 27 -10.94 -7.85 -23.52
CA ASN A 27 -10.31 -7.23 -22.35
C ASN A 27 -8.90 -7.76 -22.10
N PHE A 28 -8.70 -9.08 -22.17
CA PHE A 28 -7.38 -9.69 -22.03
C PHE A 28 -6.45 -9.32 -23.18
N MET A 29 -6.94 -9.35 -24.42
CA MET A 29 -6.16 -8.93 -25.59
C MET A 29 -5.70 -7.47 -25.48
N ARG A 30 -6.57 -6.57 -25.00
CA ARG A 30 -6.21 -5.16 -24.75
C ARG A 30 -5.14 -5.02 -23.67
N LEU A 31 -5.26 -5.76 -22.58
CA LEU A 31 -4.26 -5.76 -21.52
C LEU A 31 -2.91 -6.28 -22.05
N ILE A 32 -2.90 -7.36 -22.84
CA ILE A 32 -1.67 -7.91 -23.44
C ILE A 32 -1.03 -6.88 -24.38
N ARG A 33 -1.81 -6.29 -25.30
CA ARG A 33 -1.35 -5.22 -26.21
C ARG A 33 -0.75 -4.04 -25.43
N PHE A 34 -1.39 -3.64 -24.34
CA PHE A 34 -0.88 -2.58 -23.46
C PHE A 34 0.46 -2.96 -22.83
N LEU A 35 0.58 -4.18 -22.28
CA LEU A 35 1.80 -4.63 -21.62
C LEU A 35 2.98 -4.76 -22.59
N GLU A 36 2.74 -5.35 -23.76
CA GLU A 36 3.75 -5.53 -24.82
C GLU A 36 4.13 -4.21 -25.46
N GLY A 37 3.14 -3.41 -25.89
CA GLY A 37 3.36 -2.15 -26.59
C GLY A 37 4.10 -1.09 -25.77
N ASN A 38 4.00 -1.17 -24.43
CA ASN A 38 4.68 -0.24 -23.51
C ASN A 38 5.90 -0.89 -22.80
N SER A 39 6.31 -2.09 -23.19
CA SER A 39 7.43 -2.84 -22.58
C SER A 39 7.34 -2.85 -21.05
N ILE A 40 6.20 -3.29 -20.51
CA ILE A 40 5.89 -3.23 -19.08
C ILE A 40 6.32 -4.51 -18.37
N SER A 41 5.71 -5.64 -18.74
CA SER A 41 5.96 -6.95 -18.14
C SER A 41 5.26 -8.05 -18.91
N ARG A 42 5.55 -9.30 -18.55
CA ARG A 42 4.64 -10.41 -18.86
C ARG A 42 3.28 -10.24 -18.16
N LEU A 43 2.23 -10.83 -18.73
CA LEU A 43 0.94 -11.00 -18.07
C LEU A 43 1.07 -12.02 -16.92
N CYS A 44 0.47 -11.72 -15.76
CA CYS A 44 0.38 -12.64 -14.62
C CYS A 44 -1.09 -12.88 -14.25
N TYR A 45 -1.36 -13.90 -13.42
CA TYR A 45 -2.71 -14.28 -12.97
C TYR A 45 -3.49 -13.17 -12.28
N THR A 46 -2.81 -12.23 -11.61
CA THR A 46 -3.46 -11.12 -10.93
C THR A 46 -2.79 -9.81 -11.30
N ARG A 47 -3.54 -8.70 -11.27
CA ARG A 47 -3.00 -7.35 -11.50
C ARG A 47 -1.84 -7.03 -10.55
N ALA A 48 -1.90 -7.48 -9.30
CA ALA A 48 -0.85 -7.28 -8.31
C ALA A 48 0.43 -8.07 -8.67
N SER A 49 0.29 -9.31 -9.15
CA SER A 49 1.42 -10.09 -9.66
C SER A 49 2.00 -9.46 -10.93
N THR A 50 1.17 -8.92 -11.82
CA THR A 50 1.64 -8.17 -13.01
C THR A 50 2.38 -6.89 -12.60
N ALA A 51 1.87 -6.14 -11.63
CA ALA A 51 2.54 -4.95 -11.08
C ALA A 51 3.91 -5.29 -10.50
N MET A 52 4.02 -6.39 -9.74
CA MET A 52 5.30 -6.88 -9.22
C MET A 52 6.24 -7.34 -10.34
N ALA A 53 5.73 -8.03 -11.35
CA ALA A 53 6.53 -8.44 -12.50
C ALA A 53 7.08 -7.23 -13.26
N ALA A 54 6.29 -6.17 -13.44
CA ALA A 54 6.73 -4.92 -14.03
C ALA A 54 7.81 -4.23 -13.18
N TYR A 55 7.59 -4.19 -11.86
CA TYR A 55 8.58 -3.65 -10.93
C TYR A 55 9.93 -4.37 -11.03
N LEU A 56 9.92 -5.70 -11.01
CA LEU A 56 11.13 -6.52 -11.13
C LEU A 56 11.79 -6.42 -12.51
N PHE A 57 10.99 -6.24 -13.56
CA PHE A 57 11.49 -6.18 -14.93
C PHE A 57 12.28 -4.90 -15.22
N GLY A 58 11.75 -3.73 -14.80
CA GLY A 58 12.31 -2.43 -15.20
C GLY A 58 12.69 -1.48 -14.07
N HIS A 59 12.34 -1.78 -12.82
CA HIS A 59 12.39 -0.79 -11.72
C HIS A 59 13.14 -1.27 -10.48
N TYR A 60 13.67 -2.50 -10.48
CA TYR A 60 14.45 -3.06 -9.38
C TYR A 60 15.92 -2.58 -9.42
N HIS A 61 16.14 -1.30 -9.13
CA HIS A 61 17.47 -0.67 -9.17
C HIS A 61 18.25 -0.83 -7.86
N HIS A 62 17.58 -1.17 -6.77
CA HIS A 62 18.19 -1.39 -5.45
C HIS A 62 17.94 -2.81 -4.98
N LYS A 63 19.00 -3.48 -4.50
CA LYS A 63 18.87 -4.81 -3.92
C LYS A 63 18.10 -4.75 -2.60
N ILE A 64 16.98 -5.46 -2.53
CA ILE A 64 16.17 -5.65 -1.34
C ILE A 64 16.60 -6.96 -0.68
N TRP A 65 17.02 -6.88 0.58
CA TRP A 65 17.53 -8.01 1.35
C TRP A 65 16.43 -8.56 2.24
N ILE A 66 16.34 -9.89 2.29
CA ILE A 66 15.39 -10.62 3.12
C ILE A 66 16.13 -11.12 4.37
N HIS A 67 15.51 -10.97 5.54
CA HIS A 67 15.99 -11.53 6.80
C HIS A 67 14.90 -12.43 7.41
N ASN A 68 15.31 -13.22 8.41
CA ASN A 68 14.44 -14.15 9.15
C ASN A 68 14.46 -13.90 10.67
N ASN A 69 14.89 -12.70 11.10
CA ASN A 69 14.82 -12.31 12.51
C ASN A 69 13.36 -12.18 12.97
N GLU A 70 12.93 -13.11 13.82
CA GLU A 70 11.54 -13.24 14.28
C GLU A 70 11.04 -11.98 15.02
N GLN A 71 11.82 -11.45 15.96
CA GLN A 71 11.43 -10.24 16.72
C GLN A 71 11.21 -9.04 15.80
N ALA A 72 12.07 -8.86 14.80
CA ALA A 72 11.91 -7.80 13.80
C ALA A 72 10.64 -7.99 12.97
N ILE A 73 10.38 -9.22 12.52
CA ILE A 73 9.18 -9.56 11.74
C ILE A 73 7.90 -9.30 12.55
N ASP A 74 7.90 -9.59 13.85
CA ASP A 74 6.76 -9.28 14.73
C ASP A 74 6.48 -7.78 14.80
N LEU A 75 7.52 -6.95 14.96
CA LEU A 75 7.43 -5.48 14.96
C LEU A 75 6.96 -4.94 13.59
N GLU A 76 7.44 -5.51 12.49
CA GLU A 76 6.98 -5.18 11.13
C GLU A 76 5.47 -5.46 10.94
N ARG A 77 4.99 -6.60 11.43
CA ARG A 77 3.58 -6.99 11.30
C ARG A 77 2.65 -6.24 12.25
N ASP A 78 3.13 -5.89 13.43
CA ASP A 78 2.39 -5.08 14.40
C ASP A 78 2.25 -3.61 13.97
N SER A 79 3.26 -3.07 13.27
CA SER A 79 3.24 -1.71 12.72
C SER A 79 2.48 -1.57 11.39
N TYR A 80 2.33 -2.64 10.61
CA TYR A 80 1.59 -2.59 9.34
C TYR A 80 0.10 -2.31 9.56
N ARG A 81 -0.47 -1.21 9.04
CA ARG A 81 -1.87 -0.80 9.26
C ARG A 81 -2.52 -0.28 7.97
N GLY A 82 -3.86 -0.29 7.94
CA GLY A 82 -4.65 0.29 6.86
C GLY A 82 -4.84 1.80 7.00
N GLY A 83 -5.59 2.40 6.08
CA GLY A 83 -5.98 3.81 6.15
C GLY A 83 -6.90 4.13 7.33
N ARG A 84 -6.94 5.40 7.73
CA ARG A 84 -7.84 5.91 8.76
C ARG A 84 -9.25 6.03 8.21
N VAL A 85 -10.19 5.34 8.83
CA VAL A 85 -11.62 5.43 8.54
C VAL A 85 -12.35 5.55 9.88
N GLU A 86 -12.77 6.76 10.22
CA GLU A 86 -13.44 7.08 11.47
C GLU A 86 -14.56 8.09 11.22
N CYS A 87 -15.55 8.09 12.12
CA CYS A 87 -16.62 9.07 12.13
C CYS A 87 -16.19 10.26 12.98
N PHE A 88 -15.93 11.39 12.35
CA PHE A 88 -15.52 12.63 13.04
C PHE A 88 -16.70 13.47 13.54
N PHE A 89 -17.91 13.18 13.04
CA PHE A 89 -19.14 13.88 13.39
C PHE A 89 -20.34 12.94 13.29
N ILE A 90 -21.20 12.94 14.33
CA ILE A 90 -22.46 12.19 14.36
C ILE A 90 -23.59 13.20 14.50
N GLY A 91 -24.47 13.28 13.51
CA GLY A 91 -25.60 14.20 13.51
C GLY A 91 -26.12 14.46 12.10
N ASP A 92 -27.06 15.41 11.99
CA ASP A 92 -27.55 15.90 10.71
C ASP A 92 -26.67 17.05 10.20
N LEU A 93 -26.36 16.99 8.91
CA LEU A 93 -25.55 17.94 8.18
C LEU A 93 -26.35 18.57 7.01
N SER A 94 -27.69 18.46 7.01
CA SER A 94 -28.54 18.84 5.87
C SER A 94 -28.54 20.34 5.51
N ASN A 95 -28.10 21.23 6.41
CA ASN A 95 -28.25 22.69 6.26
C ASN A 95 -26.95 23.46 6.02
N GLU A 96 -25.83 22.80 5.71
CA GLU A 96 -24.57 23.49 5.41
C GLU A 96 -23.94 23.02 4.09
N HIS A 97 -22.91 23.74 3.64
CA HIS A 97 -22.12 23.39 2.47
C HIS A 97 -20.86 22.63 2.87
N TYR A 98 -20.64 21.48 2.26
CA TYR A 98 -19.47 20.64 2.50
C TYR A 98 -18.64 20.48 1.24
N HIS A 99 -17.33 20.39 1.43
CA HIS A 99 -16.38 20.09 0.37
C HIS A 99 -15.76 18.72 0.62
N ILE A 100 -15.71 17.88 -0.42
CA ILE A 100 -15.00 16.61 -0.40
C ILE A 100 -13.66 16.82 -1.12
N VAL A 101 -12.57 16.55 -0.42
CA VAL A 101 -11.20 16.62 -0.95
C VAL A 101 -10.59 15.22 -0.98
N ASP A 102 -9.92 14.88 -2.08
CA ASP A 102 -9.24 13.59 -2.26
C ASP A 102 -7.82 13.81 -2.77
N VAL A 103 -6.88 13.00 -2.27
CA VAL A 103 -5.47 13.09 -2.68
C VAL A 103 -5.25 12.25 -3.93
N ASN A 104 -4.87 12.92 -5.02
CA ASN A 104 -4.53 12.28 -6.28
C ASN A 104 -3.43 11.22 -6.11
N SER A 105 -3.81 9.94 -6.21
CA SER A 105 -2.88 8.80 -6.14
C SER A 105 -2.03 8.80 -4.87
N LEU A 106 -2.67 8.93 -3.70
CA LEU A 106 -2.01 9.01 -2.38
C LEU A 106 -0.85 8.02 -2.19
N TYR A 107 -1.09 6.71 -2.35
CA TYR A 107 -0.04 5.70 -2.14
C TYR A 107 1.12 5.86 -3.14
N PRO A 108 0.88 5.95 -4.47
CA PRO A 108 1.95 6.28 -5.41
C PRO A 108 2.73 7.55 -5.08
N PHE A 109 2.06 8.62 -4.64
CA PHE A 109 2.72 9.86 -4.24
C PHE A 109 3.68 9.63 -3.05
N VAL A 110 3.24 8.86 -2.04
CA VAL A 110 4.10 8.49 -0.90
C VAL A 110 5.26 7.58 -1.35
N MET A 111 4.98 6.59 -2.22
CA MET A 111 5.99 5.68 -2.78
C MET A 111 7.09 6.42 -3.54
N ARG A 112 6.73 7.41 -4.35
CA ARG A 112 7.68 8.17 -5.18
C ARG A 112 8.64 9.01 -4.35
N ASN A 113 8.11 9.68 -3.32
CA ASN A 113 8.79 10.79 -2.65
C ASN A 113 9.45 10.42 -1.33
N ASN A 114 9.53 9.14 -0.98
CA ASN A 114 10.07 8.69 0.30
C ASN A 114 11.03 7.50 0.16
N PRO A 115 12.02 7.38 1.06
CA PRO A 115 12.82 6.16 1.17
C PRO A 115 12.06 5.07 1.93
N PHE A 116 12.35 3.81 1.60
CA PHE A 116 11.75 2.62 2.20
C PHE A 116 12.82 1.65 2.69
N PRO A 117 12.53 0.81 3.70
CA PRO A 117 13.49 -0.18 4.21
C PRO A 117 13.88 -1.19 3.13
N VAL A 118 15.18 -1.41 2.95
CA VAL A 118 15.74 -2.35 1.96
C VAL A 118 16.64 -3.43 2.57
N LYS A 119 17.15 -3.22 3.79
CA LYS A 119 18.02 -4.18 4.46
C LYS A 119 17.97 -4.01 5.97
N TYR A 120 17.64 -5.09 6.67
CA TYR A 120 17.77 -5.16 8.13
C TYR A 120 19.21 -4.90 8.55
N GLU A 121 19.40 -3.98 9.50
CA GLU A 121 20.71 -3.67 10.09
C GLU A 121 20.84 -4.33 11.45
N LYS A 122 19.95 -4.00 12.40
CA LYS A 122 19.99 -4.51 13.78
C LYS A 122 18.69 -4.29 14.53
N ILE A 123 18.55 -4.97 15.67
CA ILE A 123 17.57 -4.67 16.73
C ILE A 123 18.31 -4.10 17.94
N ILE A 124 17.69 -3.14 18.62
CA ILE A 124 18.23 -2.46 19.81
C ILE A 124 17.12 -2.44 20.86
N HIS A 125 17.46 -2.78 22.10
CA HIS A 125 16.52 -2.74 23.22
C HIS A 125 16.74 -1.48 24.05
N SER A 126 15.67 -0.71 24.25
CA SER A 126 15.66 0.49 25.08
C SER A 126 16.82 1.48 24.77
N PRO A 127 17.03 1.88 23.48
CA PRO A 127 18.02 2.89 23.17
C PRO A 127 17.69 4.22 23.87
N ASP A 128 18.72 4.99 24.20
CA ASP A 128 18.53 6.36 24.66
C ASP A 128 17.96 7.26 23.54
N ARG A 129 17.37 8.39 23.94
CA ARG A 129 16.68 9.31 23.01
C ARG A 129 17.61 9.89 21.94
N HIS A 130 18.89 10.12 22.26
CA HIS A 130 19.85 10.67 21.31
C HIS A 130 20.19 9.64 20.22
N THR A 131 20.55 8.43 20.62
CA THR A 131 20.79 7.30 19.70
C THR A 131 19.56 7.02 18.83
N PHE A 132 18.38 7.01 19.42
CA PHE A 132 17.12 6.81 18.72
C PHE A 132 16.87 7.88 17.64
N SER A 133 17.05 9.16 17.99
CA SER A 133 16.90 10.27 17.06
C SER A 133 17.93 10.23 15.93
N ALA A 134 19.18 9.84 16.21
CA ALA A 134 20.22 9.73 15.20
C ALA A 134 19.89 8.69 14.13
N TYR A 135 19.32 7.54 14.53
CA TYR A 135 18.84 6.54 13.57
C TYR A 135 17.67 7.06 12.73
N LEU A 136 16.67 7.71 13.32
CA LEU A 136 15.52 8.23 12.56
C LEU A 136 15.88 9.27 11.48
N ASN A 137 17.02 9.94 11.63
CA ASN A 137 17.50 10.92 10.65
C ASN A 137 18.10 10.27 9.40
N SER A 138 18.66 9.06 9.50
CA SER A 138 19.44 8.44 8.41
C SER A 138 18.97 7.04 8.00
N ARG A 139 18.11 6.41 8.80
CA ARG A 139 17.63 5.04 8.62
C ARG A 139 16.10 4.99 8.63
N SER A 140 15.57 3.88 8.13
CA SER A 140 14.19 3.48 8.39
C SER A 140 14.15 2.76 9.74
N VAL A 141 13.19 3.11 10.59
CA VAL A 141 13.08 2.61 11.96
C VAL A 141 11.65 2.14 12.22
N ILE A 142 11.53 1.01 12.91
CA ILE A 142 10.29 0.54 13.53
C ILE A 142 10.57 0.40 15.02
N ALA A 143 9.70 0.94 15.88
CA ALA A 143 9.91 0.85 17.32
C ALA A 143 8.62 0.71 18.10
N LYS A 144 8.66 -0.11 19.14
CA LYS A 144 7.61 -0.19 20.16
C LYS A 144 7.89 0.88 21.21
N VAL A 145 6.96 1.81 21.37
CA VAL A 145 7.10 2.97 22.24
C VAL A 145 5.90 3.13 23.14
N LEU A 146 6.13 3.64 24.35
CA LEU A 146 5.08 4.14 25.22
C LEU A 146 4.83 5.60 24.83
N ILE A 147 3.64 5.87 24.34
CA ILE A 147 3.19 7.20 23.95
C ILE A 147 2.30 7.77 25.05
N GLU A 148 2.38 9.08 25.24
CA GLU A 148 1.39 9.90 25.94
C GLU A 148 1.00 11.08 25.04
N THR A 149 -0.28 11.19 24.66
CA THR A 149 -0.77 12.23 23.74
C THR A 149 -2.23 12.55 24.01
N ASP A 150 -2.63 13.79 23.76
CA ASP A 150 -4.03 14.22 23.70
C ASP A 150 -4.60 14.16 22.27
N GLN A 151 -3.83 13.66 21.31
CA GLN A 151 -4.18 13.66 19.89
C GLN A 151 -4.47 12.25 19.36
N ALA A 152 -5.61 12.09 18.68
CA ALA A 152 -6.01 10.84 18.02
C ALA A 152 -5.27 10.64 16.68
N VAL A 153 -3.95 10.44 16.74
CA VAL A 153 -3.06 10.37 15.57
C VAL A 153 -2.35 9.03 15.38
N TYR A 154 -2.18 8.24 16.45
CA TYR A 154 -1.52 6.94 16.38
C TYR A 154 -2.53 5.81 16.26
N ALA A 155 -2.47 5.09 15.14
CA ALA A 155 -3.35 3.95 14.92
C ALA A 155 -2.92 2.77 15.82
N VAL A 156 -3.89 2.14 16.49
CA VAL A 156 -3.67 0.93 17.30
C VAL A 156 -4.63 -0.15 16.83
N ARG A 157 -4.11 -1.34 16.57
CA ARG A 157 -4.93 -2.50 16.17
C ARG A 157 -5.54 -3.16 17.42
N ARG A 158 -6.86 -3.18 17.49
CA ARG A 158 -7.66 -4.00 18.42
C ARG A 158 -8.62 -4.88 17.60
N LYS A 159 -9.87 -5.07 18.05
CA LYS A 159 -10.93 -5.65 17.21
C LYS A 159 -11.15 -4.85 15.92
N ARG A 160 -10.91 -3.53 15.99
CA ARG A 160 -10.84 -2.58 14.87
C ARG A 160 -9.61 -1.71 15.05
N THR A 161 -9.19 -1.01 14.00
CA THR A 161 -8.19 0.06 14.13
C THR A 161 -8.84 1.22 14.88
N ILE A 162 -8.20 1.68 15.95
CA ILE A 162 -8.63 2.81 16.77
C ILE A 162 -7.50 3.82 16.89
N PHE A 163 -7.83 5.07 17.22
CA PHE A 163 -6.85 6.16 17.41
C PHE A 163 -6.98 6.71 18.84
N PRO A 164 -6.49 5.97 19.85
CA PRO A 164 -6.67 6.35 21.25
C PRO A 164 -5.84 7.59 21.61
N ILE A 165 -6.30 8.28 22.67
CA ILE A 165 -5.56 9.33 23.37
C ILE A 165 -5.18 8.82 24.77
N GLY A 166 -4.35 9.58 25.47
CA GLY A 166 -3.77 9.22 26.76
C GLY A 166 -2.47 8.43 26.60
N ARG A 167 -2.22 7.52 27.54
CA ARG A 167 -0.96 6.77 27.65
C ARG A 167 -1.11 5.31 27.23
N PHE A 168 -0.37 4.88 26.21
CA PHE A 168 -0.46 3.51 25.68
C PHE A 168 0.80 3.06 24.93
N TRP A 169 1.03 1.75 24.89
CA TRP A 169 2.06 1.14 24.06
C TRP A 169 1.59 0.99 22.62
N VAL A 170 2.46 1.32 21.66
CA VAL A 170 2.20 1.18 20.23
C VAL A 170 3.52 0.96 19.46
N THR A 171 3.48 0.14 18.40
CA THR A 171 4.61 -0.01 17.47
C THR A 171 4.45 0.95 16.30
N LEU A 172 5.43 1.81 16.05
CA LEU A 172 5.34 2.89 15.08
C LEU A 172 6.47 2.79 14.05
N THR A 173 6.22 3.31 12.86
CA THR A 173 7.22 3.44 11.78
C THR A 173 7.83 4.84 11.75
N SER A 174 8.92 5.03 11.00
CA SER A 174 9.69 6.29 10.97
C SER A 174 8.85 7.58 10.89
N PRO A 175 7.83 7.71 10.02
CA PRO A 175 7.02 8.93 9.96
C PRO A 175 6.26 9.22 11.26
N GLU A 176 5.63 8.20 11.83
CA GLU A 176 4.88 8.30 13.09
C GLU A 176 5.84 8.57 14.28
N LEU A 177 7.02 7.95 14.28
CA LEU A 177 8.06 8.16 15.30
C LEU A 177 8.65 9.57 15.25
N LYS A 178 8.90 10.10 14.05
CA LYS A 178 9.33 11.50 13.86
C LYS A 178 8.26 12.47 14.36
N TYR A 179 6.99 12.19 14.07
CA TYR A 179 5.88 12.97 14.60
C TYR A 179 5.84 12.93 16.13
N ALA A 180 5.99 11.74 16.73
CA ALA A 180 6.01 11.58 18.18
C ALA A 180 7.17 12.30 18.87
N LEU A 181 8.38 12.26 18.29
CA LEU A 181 9.52 13.02 18.81
C LEU A 181 9.31 14.54 18.72
N LYS A 182 8.74 15.01 17.60
CA LYS A 182 8.50 16.44 17.37
C LYS A 182 7.51 17.04 18.38
N HIS A 183 6.52 16.26 18.79
CA HIS A 183 5.48 16.70 19.75
C HIS A 183 5.73 16.20 21.17
N ASP A 184 6.92 15.65 21.44
CA ASP A 184 7.31 15.11 22.76
C ASP A 184 6.35 14.05 23.32
N HIS A 185 5.71 13.27 22.44
CA HIS A 185 4.74 12.24 22.83
C HIS A 185 5.40 10.94 23.34
N ILE A 186 6.71 10.75 23.16
CA ILE A 186 7.40 9.50 23.54
C ILE A 186 7.81 9.55 25.01
N VAL A 187 7.17 8.72 25.84
CA VAL A 187 7.51 8.54 27.26
C VAL A 187 8.63 7.51 27.44
N LYS A 188 8.58 6.40 26.70
CA LYS A 188 9.58 5.32 26.78
C LYS A 188 9.80 4.67 25.43
N ILE A 189 11.06 4.33 25.14
CA ILE A 189 11.46 3.57 23.95
C ILE A 189 11.71 2.12 24.36
N GLY A 190 11.05 1.17 23.68
CA GLY A 190 11.19 -0.28 23.87
C GLY A 190 12.10 -0.90 22.83
N GLU A 191 11.66 -1.98 22.17
CA GLU A 191 12.41 -2.57 21.06
C GLU A 191 12.40 -1.66 19.82
N THR A 192 13.56 -1.53 19.17
CA THR A 192 13.77 -0.70 17.98
C THR A 192 14.49 -1.52 16.92
N VAL A 193 13.91 -1.62 15.73
CA VAL A 193 14.52 -2.24 14.55
C VAL A 193 14.97 -1.16 13.59
N VAL A 194 16.20 -1.30 13.09
CA VAL A 194 16.85 -0.35 12.20
C VAL A 194 17.13 -1.00 10.85
N TYR A 195 16.82 -0.28 9.77
CA TYR A 195 17.01 -0.71 8.40
C TYR A 195 17.76 0.35 7.59
N HIS A 196 18.63 -0.11 6.68
CA HIS A 196 19.03 0.73 5.55
C HIS A 196 17.80 1.03 4.70
N GLN A 197 17.79 2.19 4.07
CA GLN A 197 16.68 2.66 3.25
C GLN A 197 17.15 3.20 1.90
N ALA A 198 16.30 3.12 0.90
CA ALA A 198 16.52 3.68 -0.43
C ALA A 198 15.19 4.09 -1.07
N ASN A 199 15.24 4.98 -2.07
CA ASN A 199 14.06 5.27 -2.89
C ASN A 199 13.88 4.17 -3.93
N ILE A 200 13.06 3.17 -3.59
CA ILE A 200 12.91 1.97 -4.42
C ILE A 200 11.75 2.04 -5.41
N PHE A 201 10.84 3.01 -5.27
CA PHE A 201 9.62 3.04 -6.08
C PHE A 201 9.54 4.20 -7.08
N GLU A 202 10.43 5.17 -7.00
CA GLU A 202 10.39 6.40 -7.81
C GLU A 202 10.26 6.11 -9.31
N THR A 203 11.17 5.32 -9.89
CA THR A 203 11.15 5.06 -11.35
C THR A 203 9.89 4.30 -11.79
N TYR A 204 9.35 3.45 -10.92
CA TYR A 204 8.08 2.76 -11.18
C TYR A 204 6.93 3.76 -11.22
N VAL A 205 6.79 4.58 -10.17
CA VAL A 205 5.70 5.56 -10.09
C VAL A 205 5.80 6.56 -11.25
N ASP A 206 6.99 7.05 -11.56
CA ASP A 206 7.20 8.00 -12.66
C ASP A 206 6.76 7.44 -14.00
N LYS A 207 7.16 6.21 -14.33
CA LYS A 207 6.76 5.56 -15.59
C LYS A 207 5.24 5.43 -15.69
N PHE A 208 4.60 4.83 -14.69
CA PHE A 208 3.16 4.55 -14.78
C PHE A 208 2.29 5.78 -14.61
N TYR A 209 2.76 6.79 -13.88
CA TYR A 209 2.05 8.07 -13.78
C TYR A 209 2.14 8.86 -15.09
N ALA A 210 3.30 8.90 -15.75
CA ALA A 210 3.46 9.52 -17.06
C ALA A 210 2.54 8.86 -18.11
N LEU A 211 2.61 7.53 -18.24
CA LEU A 211 1.72 6.77 -19.13
C LEU A 211 0.24 7.05 -18.83
N ARG A 212 -0.13 7.16 -17.55
CA ARG A 212 -1.50 7.48 -17.16
C ARG A 212 -1.94 8.86 -17.69
N GLN A 213 -1.08 9.89 -17.59
CA GLN A 213 -1.41 11.22 -18.10
C GLN A 213 -1.47 11.26 -19.63
N GLU A 214 -0.60 10.51 -20.30
CA GLU A 214 -0.62 10.36 -21.76
C GLU A 214 -1.94 9.75 -22.24
N PHE A 215 -2.36 8.62 -21.67
CA PHE A 215 -3.63 7.98 -22.04
C PHE A 215 -4.85 8.80 -21.67
N LYS A 216 -4.80 9.54 -20.55
CA LYS A 216 -5.85 10.49 -20.18
C LYS A 216 -5.98 11.61 -21.22
N THR A 217 -4.87 12.18 -21.66
CA THR A 217 -4.84 13.25 -22.68
C THR A 217 -5.30 12.74 -24.04
N ALA A 218 -4.92 11.51 -24.40
CA ALA A 218 -5.34 10.86 -25.64
C ALA A 218 -6.80 10.37 -25.62
N GLY A 219 -7.50 10.44 -24.48
CA GLY A 219 -8.88 9.98 -24.35
C GLY A 219 -9.03 8.45 -24.43
N VAL A 220 -8.06 7.70 -23.92
CA VAL A 220 -8.06 6.22 -23.88
C VAL A 220 -8.30 5.74 -22.43
N PRO A 221 -9.57 5.74 -21.95
CA PRO A 221 -9.91 5.54 -20.54
C PRO A 221 -9.51 4.15 -20.02
N GLU A 222 -9.50 3.13 -20.87
CA GLU A 222 -9.15 1.77 -20.48
C GLU A 222 -7.68 1.68 -20.06
N TYR A 223 -6.78 2.33 -20.80
CA TYR A 223 -5.35 2.34 -20.50
C TYR A 223 -5.02 3.27 -19.34
N GLU A 224 -5.77 4.37 -19.16
CA GLU A 224 -5.69 5.16 -17.93
C GLU A 224 -5.99 4.30 -16.70
N GLU A 225 -7.08 3.52 -16.75
CA GLU A 225 -7.50 2.68 -15.63
C GLU A 225 -6.49 1.55 -15.37
N ILE A 226 -5.92 0.92 -16.42
CA ILE A 226 -4.85 -0.08 -16.25
C ILE A 226 -3.63 0.54 -15.55
N CYS A 227 -3.15 1.71 -15.98
CA CYS A 227 -2.03 2.40 -15.32
C CYS A 227 -2.35 2.69 -13.85
N LYS A 228 -3.55 3.21 -13.55
CA LYS A 228 -4.02 3.47 -12.19
C LYS A 228 -4.05 2.19 -11.35
N LYS A 229 -4.52 1.07 -11.90
CA LYS A 229 -4.52 -0.23 -11.19
C LYS A 229 -3.11 -0.73 -10.91
N LEU A 230 -2.17 -0.61 -11.86
CA LEU A 230 -0.78 -1.04 -11.67
C LEU A 230 -0.09 -0.21 -10.57
N LEU A 231 -0.24 1.12 -10.61
CA LEU A 231 0.24 2.05 -9.57
C LEU A 231 -0.24 1.64 -8.16
N ASN A 232 -1.53 1.36 -8.02
CA ASN A 232 -2.12 1.07 -6.71
C ASN A 232 -1.97 -0.39 -6.26
N SER A 233 -1.63 -1.33 -7.15
CA SER A 233 -1.54 -2.74 -6.78
C SER A 233 -0.14 -3.14 -6.29
N LEU A 234 0.90 -2.38 -6.63
CA LEU A 234 2.29 -2.75 -6.31
C LEU A 234 2.54 -2.80 -4.79
N TYR A 235 2.20 -1.75 -4.04
CA TYR A 235 2.52 -1.69 -2.62
C TYR A 235 1.91 -2.86 -1.83
N GLY A 236 0.72 -3.33 -2.23
CA GLY A 236 0.05 -4.45 -1.60
C GLY A 236 0.85 -5.76 -1.67
N LYS A 237 1.70 -5.93 -2.69
CA LYS A 237 2.61 -7.10 -2.79
C LYS A 237 3.71 -7.07 -1.75
N PHE A 238 4.20 -5.90 -1.36
CA PHE A 238 5.19 -5.76 -0.28
C PHE A 238 4.58 -6.00 1.11
N GLY A 239 3.26 -5.80 1.27
CA GLY A 239 2.53 -6.12 2.49
C GLY A 239 2.04 -7.57 2.59
N GLN A 240 2.25 -8.40 1.57
CA GLN A 240 1.70 -9.76 1.50
C GLN A 240 2.20 -10.63 2.68
N LYS A 241 1.31 -11.49 3.21
CA LYS A 241 1.66 -12.50 4.21
C LYS A 241 2.32 -13.70 3.53
N ALA A 242 3.31 -14.29 4.17
CA ALA A 242 3.84 -15.59 3.76
C ALA A 242 2.75 -16.68 3.95
N GLU A 243 2.79 -17.71 3.12
CA GLU A 243 1.95 -18.89 3.30
C GLU A 243 2.40 -19.64 4.55
N VAL A 244 1.44 -19.97 5.41
CA VAL A 244 1.68 -20.83 6.58
C VAL A 244 1.19 -22.22 6.21
N TRP A 245 2.13 -23.12 5.96
CA TRP A 245 1.82 -24.52 5.68
C TRP A 245 1.51 -25.24 6.99
N THR A 246 0.26 -25.60 7.19
CA THR A 246 -0.14 -26.48 8.29
C THR A 246 -0.15 -27.91 7.76
N LYS A 247 0.61 -28.80 8.40
CA LYS A 247 0.49 -30.24 8.11
C LYS A 247 -0.88 -30.71 8.58
N ILE A 248 -1.73 -31.11 7.64
CA ILE A 248 -2.99 -31.81 7.95
C ILE A 248 -2.64 -33.28 8.03
N GLY A 249 -2.70 -33.85 9.23
CA GLY A 249 -2.41 -35.26 9.52
C GLY A 249 -2.82 -35.60 10.93
#